data_AF-B1AUY1-F1
#
_entry.id   AF-B1AUY1-F1
#
_cell.length_a   1.000
_cell.length_b   1.000
_cell.length_c   1.000
_cell.angle_alpha   90.00
_cell.angle_beta   90.00
_cell.angle_gamma   90.00
#
_symmetry.space_group_name_H-M   'P 1'
#
loop_
_entity.id
_entity.type
_entity.pdbx_description
1 polymer ?
#
loop_
_entity_poly.entity_id
_entity_poly.type
_entity_poly.pdbx_seq_one_letter_code
_entity_poly.pdbx_strand_id
1 'polypeptide(L)'
;EKRQAKYLEHKLKCTKARNEYLLSLASVNAAISNYYLHDILDLMDCCDTGFHLALEQALRSYTAAESRTQTSQMQGLGSLEEALEALDPPGDKAKVLEVHAMAFCPPLRFEYQPHEDDEVAEVLIEMELWDEILPRAQNIQSRLDQKTIETEEASPSTESLKSTSSDPGTRQTGRRRNQQQETETFYITKLQEYLSGRSILSKLQAKHEKLQEA
;
A
#
# COMPACT_ATOMS: atom_id res chain seq x y z
N GLU A 1 13.35 -36.13 -113.14
CA GLU A 1 14.35 -35.25 -112.48
C GLU A 1 13.75 -33.98 -111.84
N LYS A 2 13.11 -33.06 -112.59
CA LYS A 2 12.58 -31.79 -112.03
C LYS A 2 11.61 -31.93 -110.83
N ARG A 3 10.75 -32.96 -110.82
CA ARG A 3 9.81 -33.23 -109.71
C ARG A 3 10.54 -33.68 -108.44
N GLN A 4 11.60 -34.46 -108.57
CA GLN A 4 12.42 -34.95 -107.46
C GLN A 4 13.18 -33.79 -106.80
N ALA A 5 13.77 -32.90 -107.60
CA ALA A 5 14.45 -31.71 -107.09
C ALA A 5 13.51 -30.80 -106.28
N LYS A 6 12.30 -30.51 -106.78
CA LYS A 6 11.29 -29.73 -106.05
C LYS A 6 10.86 -30.41 -104.75
N TYR A 7 10.65 -31.72 -104.76
CA TYR A 7 10.32 -32.47 -103.55
C TYR A 7 11.41 -32.33 -102.49
N LEU A 8 12.69 -32.48 -102.86
CA LEU A 8 13.82 -32.32 -101.94
C LEU A 8 13.92 -30.91 -101.39
N GLU A 9 13.70 -29.88 -102.22
CA GLU A 9 13.66 -28.48 -101.78
C GLU A 9 12.55 -28.23 -100.75
N HIS A 10 11.33 -28.71 -101.01
CA HIS A 10 10.21 -28.59 -100.07
C HIS A 10 10.47 -29.38 -98.78
N LYS A 11 11.02 -30.59 -98.87
CA LYS A 11 11.41 -31.38 -97.69
C LYS A 11 12.43 -30.65 -96.83
N LEU A 12 13.41 -29.98 -97.45
CA LEU A 12 14.38 -29.14 -96.74
C LEU A 12 13.70 -27.94 -96.06
N LYS A 13 12.80 -27.23 -96.75
CA LYS A 13 12.01 -26.13 -96.16
C LYS A 13 11.17 -26.58 -94.97
N CYS A 14 10.48 -27.72 -95.08
CA CYS A 14 9.72 -28.31 -93.97
C CYS A 14 10.64 -28.69 -92.80
N THR A 15 11.83 -29.23 -93.08
CA THR A 15 12.81 -29.58 -92.05
C THR A 15 13.30 -28.32 -91.33
N LYS A 16 13.61 -27.24 -92.08
CA LYS A 16 14.00 -25.96 -91.49
C LYS A 16 12.90 -25.39 -90.59
N ALA A 17 11.67 -25.33 -91.08
CA ALA A 17 10.52 -24.84 -90.31
C ALA A 17 10.29 -25.67 -89.03
N ARG A 18 10.41 -27.00 -89.10
CA ARG A 18 10.32 -27.88 -87.93
C ARG A 18 11.43 -27.60 -86.93
N ASN A 19 12.67 -27.38 -87.38
CA ASN A 19 13.79 -27.09 -86.50
C ASN A 19 13.62 -25.75 -85.78
N GLU A 20 13.20 -24.69 -86.50
CA GLU A 20 12.88 -23.38 -85.89
C GLU A 20 11.78 -23.49 -84.84
N TYR A 21 10.75 -24.30 -85.12
CA TYR A 21 9.69 -24.58 -84.16
C TYR A 21 10.22 -25.27 -82.89
N LEU A 22 11.07 -26.29 -83.03
CA LEU A 22 11.65 -26.99 -81.87
C LEU A 22 12.57 -26.09 -81.04
N LEU A 23 13.33 -25.20 -81.68
CA LEU A 23 14.14 -24.19 -80.98
C LEU A 23 13.26 -23.21 -80.20
N SER A 24 12.19 -22.72 -80.84
CA SER A 24 11.23 -21.82 -80.19
C SER A 24 10.51 -22.51 -79.02
N LEU A 25 10.15 -23.79 -79.18
CA LEU A 25 9.52 -24.58 -78.13
C LEU A 25 10.44 -24.75 -76.92
N ALA A 26 11.73 -25.05 -77.15
CA ALA A 26 12.72 -25.14 -76.08
C ALA A 26 12.90 -23.80 -75.36
N SER A 27 12.97 -22.70 -76.11
CA SER A 27 13.07 -21.34 -75.55
C SER A 27 11.87 -20.97 -74.68
N VAL A 28 10.65 -21.22 -75.14
CA VAL A 28 9.43 -20.92 -74.36
C VAL A 28 9.35 -21.80 -73.11
N ASN A 29 9.68 -23.08 -73.20
CA ASN A 29 9.72 -23.96 -72.02
C ASN A 29 10.74 -23.49 -70.99
N ALA A 30 11.92 -23.04 -71.43
CA ALA A 30 12.93 -22.47 -70.54
C ALA A 30 12.43 -21.17 -69.87
N ALA A 31 11.79 -20.28 -70.63
CA ALA A 31 11.22 -19.04 -70.10
C ALA A 31 10.12 -19.30 -69.05
N ILE A 32 9.20 -20.23 -69.33
CA ILE A 32 8.15 -20.63 -68.37
C ILE A 32 8.77 -21.24 -67.11
N SER A 33 9.76 -22.13 -67.27
CA SER A 33 10.45 -22.72 -66.13
C SER A 33 11.16 -21.65 -65.29
N ASN A 34 11.84 -20.68 -65.91
CA ASN A 34 12.50 -19.60 -65.20
C ASN A 34 11.51 -18.73 -64.43
N TYR A 35 10.39 -18.38 -65.06
CA TYR A 35 9.34 -17.59 -64.42
C TYR A 35 8.81 -18.24 -63.14
N TYR A 36 8.47 -19.53 -63.21
CA TYR A 36 7.88 -20.24 -62.06
C TYR A 36 8.90 -20.71 -61.02
N LEU A 37 10.16 -20.93 -61.40
CA LEU A 37 11.19 -21.39 -60.46
C LEU A 37 12.00 -20.26 -59.83
N HIS A 38 12.10 -19.09 -60.49
CA HIS A 38 12.98 -18.01 -60.06
C HIS A 38 12.23 -16.68 -59.98
N ASP A 39 11.67 -16.18 -61.08
CA ASP A 39 11.18 -14.80 -61.15
C ASP A 39 10.05 -14.51 -60.13
N ILE A 40 9.16 -15.47 -59.88
CA ILE A 40 8.13 -15.34 -58.83
C ILE A 40 8.74 -15.22 -57.44
N LEU A 41 9.78 -16.00 -57.13
CA LEU A 41 10.42 -15.98 -55.82
C LEU A 41 11.16 -14.65 -55.60
N ASP A 42 11.91 -14.19 -56.60
CA ASP A 42 12.60 -12.91 -56.55
C ASP A 42 11.60 -11.75 -56.38
N LEU A 43 10.43 -11.82 -57.02
CA LEU A 43 9.36 -10.85 -56.84
C LEU A 43 8.80 -10.86 -55.42
N MET A 44 8.62 -12.04 -54.81
CA MET A 44 8.17 -12.17 -53.43
C MET A 44 9.20 -11.56 -52.46
N ASP A 45 10.48 -11.88 -52.63
CA ASP A 45 11.56 -11.31 -51.81
C ASP A 45 11.64 -9.78 -51.95
N CYS A 46 11.44 -9.25 -53.16
CA CYS A 46 11.34 -7.81 -53.39
C CYS A 46 10.14 -7.18 -52.67
N CYS A 47 8.99 -7.85 -52.63
CA CYS A 47 7.81 -7.38 -51.90
C CYS A 47 8.05 -7.32 -50.39
N ASP A 48 8.81 -8.27 -49.84
CA ASP A 48 9.09 -8.38 -48.40
C ASP A 48 10.28 -7.52 -47.94
N THR A 49 11.01 -6.92 -48.88
CA THR A 49 12.25 -6.18 -48.60
C THR A 49 12.01 -5.06 -47.57
N GLY A 50 12.61 -5.21 -46.39
CA GLY A 50 12.58 -4.22 -45.32
C GLY A 50 11.35 -4.26 -44.41
N PHE A 51 10.27 -4.96 -44.79
CA PHE A 51 9.05 -5.03 -43.98
C PHE A 51 9.32 -5.65 -42.60
N HIS A 52 9.94 -6.84 -42.57
CA HIS A 52 10.21 -7.54 -41.31
C HIS A 52 11.16 -6.77 -40.40
N LEU A 53 12.19 -6.15 -40.96
CA LEU A 53 13.14 -5.34 -40.20
C LEU A 53 12.46 -4.13 -39.56
N ALA A 54 11.61 -3.42 -40.30
CA ALA A 54 10.86 -2.29 -39.78
C ALA A 54 9.87 -2.71 -38.68
N LEU A 55 9.15 -3.82 -38.90
CA LEU A 55 8.24 -4.39 -37.91
C LEU A 55 8.97 -4.80 -36.63
N GLU A 56 10.10 -5.49 -36.76
CA GLU A 56 10.95 -5.91 -35.64
C GLU A 56 11.45 -4.71 -34.83
N GLN A 57 11.92 -3.65 -35.49
CA GLN A 57 12.37 -2.42 -34.84
C GLN A 57 11.24 -1.71 -34.10
N ALA A 58 10.05 -1.64 -34.70
CA ALA A 58 8.87 -1.05 -34.07
C ALA A 58 8.47 -1.82 -32.81
N LEU A 59 8.39 -3.16 -32.90
CA LEU A 59 8.04 -4.02 -31.77
C LEU A 59 9.09 -3.98 -30.66
N ARG A 60 10.39 -3.95 -30.98
CA ARG A 60 11.45 -3.76 -29.98
C ARG A 60 11.35 -2.43 -29.26
N SER A 61 11.03 -1.36 -29.99
CA SER A 61 10.87 -0.03 -29.39
C SER A 61 9.67 0.00 -28.44
N TYR A 62 8.57 -0.63 -28.84
CA TYR A 62 7.38 -0.81 -28.01
C TYR A 62 7.69 -1.60 -26.73
N THR A 63 8.29 -2.79 -26.84
CA THR A 63 8.60 -3.63 -25.67
C THR A 63 9.58 -2.95 -24.72
N ALA A 64 10.57 -2.22 -25.25
CA ALA A 64 11.48 -1.43 -24.42
C ALA A 64 10.76 -0.28 -23.69
N ALA A 65 9.77 0.36 -24.33
CA ALA A 65 8.96 1.40 -23.69
C ALA A 65 8.09 0.82 -22.57
N GLU A 66 7.40 -0.30 -22.83
CA GLU A 66 6.60 -1.00 -21.83
C GLU A 66 7.44 -1.44 -20.62
N SER A 67 8.63 -2.00 -20.87
CA SER A 67 9.55 -2.40 -19.80
C SER A 67 9.97 -1.21 -18.92
N ARG A 68 10.30 -0.05 -19.52
CA ARG A 68 10.63 1.16 -18.75
C ARG A 68 9.46 1.65 -17.91
N THR A 69 8.25 1.64 -18.47
CA THR A 69 7.02 2.01 -17.74
C THR A 69 6.80 1.08 -16.57
N GLN A 70 6.94 -0.24 -16.77
CA GLN A 70 6.82 -1.23 -15.70
C GLN A 70 7.83 -1.00 -14.58
N THR A 71 9.11 -0.78 -14.91
CA THR A 71 10.15 -0.45 -13.92
C THR A 71 9.81 0.81 -13.14
N SER A 72 9.37 1.87 -13.82
CA SER A 72 8.95 3.12 -13.16
C SER A 72 7.76 2.91 -12.22
N GLN A 73 6.79 2.08 -12.60
CA GLN A 73 5.65 1.75 -11.74
C GLN A 73 6.08 0.96 -10.50
N MET A 74 6.93 -0.07 -10.68
CA MET A 74 7.46 -0.85 -9.56
C MET A 74 8.25 0.02 -8.59
N GLN A 75 9.05 0.96 -9.10
CA GLN A 75 9.76 1.92 -8.26
C GLN A 75 8.78 2.80 -7.46
N GLY A 76 7.73 3.32 -8.10
CA GLY A 76 6.71 4.11 -7.42
C GLY A 76 5.95 3.33 -6.35
N LEU A 77 5.63 2.06 -6.61
CA LEU A 77 5.04 1.16 -5.61
C LEU A 77 6.00 0.90 -4.45
N GLY A 78 7.28 0.63 -4.73
CA GLY A 78 8.28 0.45 -3.68
C GLY A 78 8.42 1.67 -2.76
N SER A 79 8.42 2.89 -3.33
CA SER A 79 8.40 4.12 -2.52
C SER A 79 7.13 4.28 -1.68
N LEU A 80 5.98 3.81 -2.17
CA LEU A 80 4.73 3.83 -1.40
C LEU A 80 4.75 2.80 -0.27
N GLU A 81 5.25 1.60 -0.54
CA GLU A 81 5.44 0.54 0.46
C GLU A 81 6.36 1.02 1.59
N GLU A 82 7.50 1.63 1.25
CA GLU A 82 8.40 2.24 2.23
C GLU A 82 7.70 3.33 3.06
N ALA A 83 6.89 4.18 2.44
CA ALA A 83 6.12 5.20 3.17
C ALA A 83 5.05 4.60 4.10
N LEU A 84 4.45 3.46 3.73
CA LEU A 84 3.49 2.74 4.57
C LEU A 84 4.19 2.08 5.76
N GLU A 85 5.36 1.49 5.55
CA GLU A 85 6.18 0.91 6.61
C GLU A 85 6.72 1.97 7.57
N ALA A 86 6.95 3.19 7.07
CA ALA A 86 7.41 4.32 7.86
C ALA A 86 6.31 5.01 8.72
N LEU A 87 5.06 4.53 8.68
CA LEU A 87 4.00 5.05 9.55
C LEU A 87 4.32 4.73 11.03
N ASP A 88 4.60 5.77 11.82
CA ASP A 88 5.00 5.64 13.23
C ASP A 88 4.11 6.50 14.14
N PRO A 89 2.90 6.04 14.52
CA PRO A 89 2.01 6.81 15.39
C PRO A 89 2.61 7.21 16.74
N PRO A 90 3.41 6.36 17.44
CA PRO A 90 4.16 6.77 18.63
C PRO A 90 5.17 7.89 18.36
N GLY A 91 5.95 7.81 17.28
CA GLY A 91 6.91 8.83 16.88
C GLY A 91 6.24 10.15 16.50
N ASP A 92 5.15 10.08 15.74
CA ASP A 92 4.34 11.26 15.38
C ASP A 92 3.79 11.96 16.62
N LYS A 93 3.28 11.20 17.59
CA LYS A 93 2.84 11.74 18.88
C LYS A 93 3.98 12.43 19.62
N ALA A 94 5.16 11.81 19.69
CA ALA A 94 6.32 12.42 20.34
C ALA A 94 6.73 13.73 19.66
N LYS A 95 6.73 13.75 18.33
CA LYS A 95 7.04 14.94 17.53
C LYS A 95 6.03 16.07 17.75
N VAL A 96 4.73 15.76 17.88
CA VAL A 96 3.72 16.78 18.24
C VAL A 96 4.00 17.40 19.59
N LEU A 97 4.35 16.59 20.60
CA LEU A 97 4.69 17.07 21.94
C LEU A 97 5.96 17.93 21.93
N GLU A 98 6.97 17.54 21.14
CA GLU A 98 8.23 18.27 20.98
C GLU A 98 8.02 19.63 20.29
N VAL A 99 7.33 19.63 19.14
CA VAL A 99 7.06 20.86 18.36
C VAL A 99 6.23 21.86 19.15
N HIS A 100 5.34 21.37 20.01
CA HIS A 100 4.45 22.20 20.83
C HIS A 100 4.82 22.16 22.31
N ALA A 101 6.11 22.04 22.64
CA ALA A 101 6.58 21.85 24.02
C ALA A 101 6.03 22.90 25.00
N MET A 102 5.87 24.16 24.59
CA MET A 102 5.31 25.22 25.44
C MET A 102 3.82 25.04 25.78
N ALA A 103 3.04 24.36 24.93
CA ALA A 103 1.64 24.07 25.21
C ALA A 103 1.46 22.84 26.11
N PHE A 104 2.42 21.92 26.08
CA PHE A 104 2.35 20.64 26.80
C PHE A 104 3.30 20.55 28.00
N CYS A 105 4.10 21.57 28.29
CA CYS A 105 4.96 21.59 29.47
C CYS A 105 4.11 21.66 30.75
N PRO A 106 4.40 20.82 31.77
CA PRO A 106 3.69 20.90 33.05
C PRO A 106 3.84 22.28 33.70
N PRO A 107 2.76 22.83 34.31
CA PRO A 107 2.86 24.06 35.08
C PRO A 107 3.69 23.85 36.36
N LEU A 108 4.11 24.96 36.98
CA LEU A 108 4.71 24.92 38.31
C LEU A 108 3.76 24.26 39.32
N ARG A 109 4.33 23.56 40.30
CA ARG A 109 3.54 22.96 41.38
C ARG A 109 2.95 24.08 42.24
N PHE A 110 1.76 23.84 42.75
CA PHE A 110 1.22 24.68 43.82
C PHE A 110 2.02 24.42 45.10
N GLU A 111 2.41 25.49 45.77
CA GLU A 111 3.12 25.45 47.04
C GLU A 111 2.18 25.90 48.17
N TYR A 112 2.44 25.40 49.39
CA TYR A 112 1.75 25.89 50.58
C TYR A 112 2.00 27.39 50.75
N GLN A 113 0.95 28.15 51.06
CA GLN A 113 1.02 29.58 51.33
C GLN A 113 0.64 29.79 52.79
N PRO A 114 1.62 30.02 53.68
CA PRO A 114 1.37 30.25 55.10
C PRO A 114 0.39 31.40 55.35
N HIS A 115 -0.49 31.21 56.34
CA HIS A 115 -1.35 32.26 56.87
C HIS A 115 -0.84 32.71 58.25
N GLU A 116 -0.66 34.01 58.47
CA GLU A 116 -0.23 34.60 59.75
C GLU A 116 0.97 33.88 60.40
N ASP A 117 2.06 33.75 59.65
CA ASP A 117 3.34 33.18 60.10
C ASP A 117 3.29 31.69 60.49
N ASP A 118 2.36 30.91 59.94
CA ASP A 118 2.36 29.45 60.11
C ASP A 118 3.62 28.79 59.53
N GLU A 119 4.45 28.22 60.41
CA GLU A 119 5.71 27.57 60.06
C GLU A 119 5.53 26.07 59.69
N VAL A 120 4.34 25.50 59.86
CA VAL A 120 4.09 24.07 59.64
C VAL A 120 3.56 23.83 58.22
N ALA A 121 4.41 23.26 57.35
CA ALA A 121 4.06 22.91 55.97
C ALA A 121 3.75 21.41 55.77
N GLU A 122 3.72 20.63 56.85
CA GLU A 122 3.53 19.19 56.84
C GLU A 122 2.27 18.80 57.63
N VAL A 123 1.74 17.60 57.37
CA VAL A 123 0.59 17.10 58.13
C VAL A 123 1.10 16.67 59.50
N LEU A 124 0.57 17.26 60.57
CA LEU A 124 0.82 16.84 61.96
C LEU A 124 -0.44 16.21 62.54
N ILE A 125 -0.29 15.05 63.19
CA ILE A 125 -1.38 14.36 63.89
C ILE A 125 -1.17 14.53 65.40
N GLU A 126 -1.79 15.55 65.96
CA GLU A 126 -1.82 15.77 67.41
C GLU A 126 -2.70 14.72 68.11
N MET A 127 -2.39 14.44 69.37
CA MET A 127 -3.03 13.34 70.08
C MET A 127 -4.55 13.53 70.22
N GLU A 128 -4.97 14.78 70.34
CA GLU A 128 -6.33 15.27 70.46
C GLU A 128 -7.17 15.04 69.18
N LEU A 129 -6.51 14.85 68.03
CA LEU A 129 -7.16 14.71 66.72
C LEU A 129 -7.27 13.24 66.26
N TRP A 130 -6.71 12.27 66.98
CA TRP A 130 -6.68 10.86 66.57
C TRP A 130 -8.06 10.27 66.30
N ASP A 131 -9.04 10.60 67.15
CA ASP A 131 -10.41 10.09 67.03
C ASP A 131 -11.12 10.59 65.76
N GLU A 132 -10.65 11.69 65.15
CA GLU A 132 -11.15 12.20 63.87
C GLU A 132 -10.32 11.71 62.68
N ILE A 133 -8.99 11.67 62.82
CA ILE A 133 -8.07 11.33 61.74
C ILE A 133 -8.10 9.84 61.41
N LEU A 134 -8.18 8.95 62.41
CA LEU A 134 -8.15 7.51 62.18
C LEU A 134 -9.37 7.02 61.38
N PRO A 135 -10.62 7.37 61.71
CA PRO A 135 -11.77 7.00 60.88
C PRO A 135 -11.71 7.61 59.48
N ARG A 136 -11.15 8.82 59.35
CA ARG A 136 -10.96 9.47 58.05
C ARG A 136 -9.95 8.72 57.17
N ALA A 137 -8.83 8.27 57.72
CA ALA A 137 -7.84 7.47 57.01
C ALA A 137 -8.44 6.14 56.53
N GLN A 138 -9.21 5.46 57.40
CA GLN A 138 -9.92 4.22 57.06
C GLN A 138 -10.96 4.43 55.95
N ASN A 139 -11.71 5.54 56.01
CA ASN A 139 -12.67 5.89 54.95
C ASN A 139 -11.98 6.13 53.61
N ILE A 140 -10.85 6.86 53.61
CA ILE A 140 -10.06 7.11 52.40
C ILE A 140 -9.56 5.79 51.81
N GLN A 141 -9.02 4.89 52.64
CA GLN A 141 -8.55 3.57 52.19
C GLN A 141 -9.68 2.76 51.56
N SER A 142 -10.82 2.62 52.26
CA SER A 142 -11.96 1.85 51.74
C SER A 142 -12.48 2.41 50.41
N ARG A 143 -12.53 3.73 50.27
CA ARG A 143 -12.91 4.37 49.00
C ARG A 143 -11.87 4.17 47.91
N LEU A 144 -10.60 4.13 48.25
CA LEU A 144 -9.52 3.87 47.32
C LEU A 144 -9.61 2.45 46.77
N ASP A 145 -9.80 1.46 47.64
CA ASP A 145 -9.97 0.06 47.25
C ASP A 145 -11.17 -0.12 46.31
N GLN A 146 -12.33 0.42 46.71
CA GLN A 146 -13.55 0.36 45.90
C GLN A 146 -13.34 1.03 44.53
N LYS A 147 -12.72 2.21 44.51
CA LYS A 147 -12.57 2.96 43.25
C LYS A 147 -11.50 2.36 42.35
N THR A 148 -10.56 1.60 42.90
CA THR A 148 -9.52 0.89 42.13
C THR A 148 -10.19 -0.19 41.29
N ILE A 149 -11.03 -1.02 41.91
CA ILE A 149 -11.78 -2.08 41.24
C ILE A 149 -12.66 -1.48 40.12
N GLU A 150 -13.48 -0.47 40.43
CA GLU A 150 -14.37 0.16 39.44
C GLU A 150 -13.62 0.77 38.25
N THR A 151 -12.43 1.33 38.49
CA THR A 151 -11.64 1.96 37.42
C THR A 151 -10.93 0.92 36.57
N GLU A 152 -10.45 -0.18 37.15
CA GLU A 152 -9.87 -1.31 36.41
C GLU A 152 -10.90 -1.96 35.49
N GLU A 153 -12.14 -2.17 35.96
CA GLU A 153 -13.25 -2.69 35.15
C GLU A 153 -13.66 -1.76 34.01
N ALA A 154 -13.52 -0.44 34.19
CA ALA A 154 -13.81 0.55 33.16
C ALA A 154 -12.69 0.70 32.11
N SER A 155 -11.53 0.06 32.31
CA SER A 155 -10.39 0.20 31.41
C SER A 155 -10.73 -0.33 30.00
N PRO A 156 -10.63 0.51 28.95
CA PRO A 156 -10.97 0.07 27.61
C PRO A 156 -9.87 -0.84 27.04
N SER A 157 -10.17 -2.13 26.85
CA SER A 157 -9.28 -3.08 26.16
C SER A 157 -9.20 -2.75 24.67
N THR A 158 -8.04 -2.38 24.14
CA THR A 158 -7.89 -2.00 22.72
C THR A 158 -7.99 -3.17 21.72
N GLU A 159 -8.13 -4.40 22.20
CA GLU A 159 -8.18 -5.62 21.38
C GLU A 159 -9.44 -5.71 20.50
N SER A 160 -10.59 -5.22 20.96
CA SER A 160 -11.84 -5.28 20.17
C SER A 160 -11.89 -4.26 19.02
N LEU A 161 -11.04 -3.21 19.04
CA LEU A 161 -10.89 -2.26 17.92
C LEU A 161 -10.05 -2.82 16.77
N LYS A 162 -9.11 -3.73 17.06
CA LYS A 162 -8.21 -4.30 16.04
C LYS A 162 -8.90 -5.35 15.18
N SER A 163 -9.86 -6.07 15.75
CA SER A 163 -10.53 -7.22 15.15
C SER A 163 -11.65 -6.86 14.14
N THR A 164 -12.06 -5.59 14.04
CA THR A 164 -13.01 -5.12 13.02
C THR A 164 -12.36 -4.77 11.68
N SER A 165 -11.02 -4.81 11.61
CA SER A 165 -10.23 -4.34 10.45
C SER A 165 -9.76 -5.43 9.47
N SER A 166 -9.96 -6.73 9.77
CA SER A 166 -9.55 -7.83 8.88
C SER A 166 -10.54 -8.10 7.72
N ASP A 167 -9.97 -8.33 6.53
CA ASP A 167 -10.46 -8.24 5.13
C ASP A 167 -11.53 -9.27 4.66
N PRO A 168 -12.01 -9.30 3.38
CA PRO A 168 -13.08 -8.51 2.76
C PRO A 168 -14.38 -9.28 2.44
N GLY A 169 -15.45 -8.52 2.25
CA GLY A 169 -16.69 -8.96 1.59
C GLY A 169 -17.57 -7.74 1.28
N THR A 170 -17.59 -7.30 0.03
CA THR A 170 -18.09 -6.01 -0.49
C THR A 170 -19.60 -5.73 -0.29
N ARG A 171 -20.32 -6.49 0.53
CA ARG A 171 -21.80 -6.43 0.61
C ARG A 171 -22.39 -5.79 1.87
N GLN A 172 -21.59 -5.31 2.82
CA GLN A 172 -22.12 -4.74 4.08
C GLN A 172 -21.37 -3.50 4.59
N THR A 173 -20.96 -2.59 3.71
CA THR A 173 -20.25 -1.36 4.10
C THR A 173 -21.05 -0.48 5.06
N GLY A 174 -22.36 -0.30 4.84
CA GLY A 174 -23.23 0.51 5.71
C GLY A 174 -23.41 -0.08 7.12
N ARG A 175 -23.62 -1.40 7.22
CA ARG A 175 -23.78 -2.09 8.51
C ARG A 175 -22.48 -2.11 9.32
N ARG A 176 -21.33 -2.29 8.64
CA ARG A 176 -20.00 -2.22 9.27
C ARG A 176 -19.67 -0.82 9.78
N ARG A 177 -19.97 0.22 9.00
CA ARG A 177 -19.76 1.61 9.44
C ARG A 177 -20.56 1.93 10.70
N ASN A 178 -21.83 1.53 10.76
CA ASN A 178 -22.64 1.73 11.97
C ASN A 178 -22.08 0.93 13.16
N GLN A 179 -21.70 -0.32 12.95
CA GLN A 179 -21.09 -1.15 14.00
C GLN A 179 -19.76 -0.56 14.51
N GLN A 180 -18.92 -0.02 13.61
CA GLN A 180 -17.70 0.67 13.98
C GLN A 180 -18.00 1.91 14.82
N GLN A 181 -18.98 2.73 14.40
CA GLN A 181 -19.38 3.92 15.16
C GLN A 181 -19.94 3.58 16.55
N GLU A 182 -20.75 2.52 16.67
CA GLU A 182 -21.23 2.02 17.97
C GLU A 182 -20.06 1.59 18.85
N THR A 183 -19.08 0.89 18.27
CA THR A 183 -17.87 0.46 18.96
C THR A 183 -17.06 1.68 19.44
N GLU A 184 -16.75 2.63 18.54
CA GLU A 184 -16.04 3.86 18.89
C GLU A 184 -16.75 4.67 19.98
N THR A 185 -18.08 4.78 19.91
CA THR A 185 -18.90 5.47 20.92
C THR A 185 -18.79 4.80 22.28
N PHE A 186 -18.85 3.46 22.31
CA PHE A 186 -18.66 2.69 23.53
C PHE A 186 -17.26 2.91 24.13
N TYR A 187 -16.21 2.86 23.29
CA TYR A 187 -14.83 3.09 23.71
C TYR A 187 -14.63 4.49 24.29
N ILE A 188 -15.16 5.53 23.65
CA ILE A 188 -15.07 6.91 24.15
C ILE A 188 -15.76 7.02 25.51
N THR A 189 -16.95 6.42 25.67
CA THR A 189 -17.69 6.43 26.93
C THR A 189 -16.88 5.76 28.04
N LYS A 190 -16.33 4.57 27.79
CA LYS A 190 -15.49 3.84 28.75
C LYS A 190 -14.20 4.58 29.09
N LEU A 191 -13.57 5.21 28.10
CA LEU A 191 -12.38 6.04 28.32
C LEU A 191 -12.68 7.23 29.24
N GLN A 192 -13.84 7.88 29.08
CA GLN A 192 -14.26 8.97 29.98
C GLN A 192 -14.47 8.47 31.42
N GLU A 193 -15.15 7.32 31.60
CA GLU A 193 -15.33 6.68 32.91
C GLU A 193 -13.98 6.35 33.56
N TYR A 194 -13.08 5.72 32.80
CA TYR A 194 -11.73 5.36 33.24
C TYR A 194 -10.91 6.59 33.66
N LEU A 195 -10.87 7.65 32.83
CA LEU A 195 -10.13 8.88 33.14
C LEU A 195 -10.67 9.59 34.39
N SER A 196 -12.00 9.62 34.54
CA SER A 196 -12.66 10.16 35.73
C SER A 196 -12.30 9.37 37.00
N GLY A 197 -12.37 8.03 36.92
CA GLY A 197 -11.97 7.13 38.00
C GLY A 197 -10.50 7.30 38.40
N ARG A 198 -9.59 7.30 37.41
CA ARG A 198 -8.15 7.50 37.62
C ARG A 198 -7.83 8.84 38.29
N SER A 199 -8.54 9.92 37.92
CA SER A 199 -8.40 11.24 38.56
C SER A 199 -8.81 11.20 40.05
N ILE A 200 -9.90 10.49 40.39
CA ILE A 200 -10.32 10.31 41.79
C ILE A 200 -9.28 9.48 42.55
N LEU A 201 -8.80 8.38 41.95
CA LEU A 201 -7.77 7.53 42.54
C LEU A 201 -6.50 8.31 42.86
N SER A 202 -5.96 9.08 41.91
CA SER A 202 -4.76 9.89 42.16
C SER A 202 -4.94 10.86 43.34
N LYS A 203 -6.13 11.43 43.53
CA LYS A 203 -6.43 12.33 44.65
C LYS A 203 -6.57 11.60 45.99
N LEU A 204 -7.22 10.44 46.00
CA LEU A 204 -7.37 9.63 47.21
C LEU A 204 -6.01 9.06 47.64
N GLN A 205 -5.23 8.56 46.68
CA GLN A 205 -3.89 8.01 46.90
C GLN A 205 -2.96 9.06 47.51
N ALA A 206 -2.89 10.26 46.93
CA ALA A 206 -2.06 11.33 47.46
C ALA A 206 -2.45 11.74 48.90
N LYS A 207 -3.75 11.72 49.24
CA LYS A 207 -4.21 11.98 50.62
C LYS A 207 -3.88 10.84 51.57
N HIS A 208 -4.02 9.61 51.11
CA HIS A 208 -3.72 8.42 51.89
C HIS A 208 -2.23 8.37 52.25
N GLU A 209 -1.36 8.59 51.26
CA GLU A 209 0.10 8.66 51.45
C GLU A 209 0.47 9.75 52.46
N LYS A 210 -0.10 10.95 52.35
CA LYS A 210 0.16 12.04 53.29
C LYS A 210 -0.29 11.76 54.73
N LEU A 211 -1.34 10.96 54.93
CA LEU A 211 -1.79 10.53 56.26
C LEU A 211 -1.01 9.33 56.80
N GLN A 212 -0.36 8.54 55.94
CA GLN A 212 0.53 7.47 56.37
C GLN A 212 1.93 7.98 56.73
N GLU A 213 2.36 9.07 56.09
CA GLU A 213 3.65 9.73 56.38
C GLU A 213 3.64 10.52 57.71
N ALA A 214 2.47 10.99 58.13
CA ALA A 214 2.24 11.77 59.36
C ALA A 214 1.99 10.90 60.59
#